data_AF-A0A940A3N7-F1
#
_entry.id   AF-A0A940A3N7-F1
#
_cell.length_a   1.000
_cell.length_b   1.000
_cell.length_c   1.000
_cell.angle_alpha   90.00
_cell.angle_beta   90.00
_cell.angle_gamma   90.00
#
_symmetry.space_group_name_H-M   'P 1'
#
loop_
_entity.id
_entity.type
_entity.pdbx_description
1 polymer ?
#
loop_
_entity_poly.entity_id
_entity_poly.type
_entity_poly.pdbx_seq_one_letter_code
_entity_poly.pdbx_strand_id
1 'polypeptide(L)'
;MKHLLFCVAAIAFAALAGSCAGEDRSGEQPFAPTVETVSVTPHNIEGTDSAVVTMEGLVTASPNSDLLACGFNYGNDTLSLSAEAELQAHFFAQTDTLAAGTYFAVAYAKNGIGTTYADTLWFTIE
;
A
#
# COMPACT_ATOMS: atom_id res chain seq x y z
N MET A 1 4.82 -47.07 -29.09
CA MET A 1 5.02 -46.71 -27.67
C MET A 1 4.46 -45.30 -27.42
N LYS A 2 3.13 -45.14 -27.51
CA LYS A 2 2.42 -43.85 -27.37
C LYS A 2 1.79 -43.67 -25.98
N HIS A 3 1.93 -44.67 -25.11
CA HIS A 3 1.32 -44.70 -23.79
C HIS A 3 2.27 -44.28 -22.66
N LEU A 4 3.58 -44.11 -22.95
CA LEU A 4 4.56 -43.71 -21.94
C LEU A 4 4.65 -42.17 -21.78
N LEU A 5 4.17 -41.41 -22.76
CA LEU A 5 4.21 -39.93 -22.75
C LEU A 5 3.02 -39.30 -22.02
N PHE A 6 1.95 -40.07 -21.75
CA PHE A 6 0.73 -39.56 -21.10
C PHE A 6 0.78 -39.60 -19.57
N CYS A 7 1.64 -40.44 -18.97
CA CYS A 7 1.69 -40.59 -17.52
C CYS A 7 2.52 -39.51 -16.81
N VAL A 8 3.46 -38.85 -17.50
CA VAL A 8 4.31 -37.81 -16.89
C VAL A 8 3.58 -36.47 -16.79
N ALA A 9 2.59 -36.22 -17.65
CA ALA A 9 1.78 -35.00 -17.60
C ALA A 9 0.76 -34.97 -16.45
N ALA A 10 0.40 -36.13 -15.88
CA ALA A 10 -0.63 -36.21 -14.85
C ALA A 10 -0.12 -35.94 -13.42
N ILE A 11 1.19 -36.02 -13.18
CA ILE A 11 1.77 -35.88 -11.83
C ILE A 11 2.21 -34.43 -11.54
N ALA A 12 2.44 -33.61 -12.58
CA ALA A 12 2.86 -32.22 -12.41
C ALA A 12 1.72 -31.24 -12.08
N PHE A 13 0.45 -31.66 -12.20
CA PHE A 13 -0.71 -30.75 -12.02
C PHE A 13 -1.35 -30.81 -10.62
N ALA A 14 -0.83 -31.64 -9.70
CA ALA A 14 -1.44 -31.84 -8.38
C ALA A 14 -0.73 -31.11 -7.22
N ALA A 15 0.36 -30.39 -7.47
CA ALA A 15 1.24 -29.85 -6.42
C ALA A 15 1.03 -28.36 -6.09
N LEU A 16 -0.01 -27.69 -6.59
CA LEU A 16 -0.24 -26.25 -6.34
C LEU A 16 -1.35 -25.92 -5.33
N ALA A 17 -1.97 -26.91 -4.69
CA ALA A 17 -3.09 -26.69 -3.76
C ALA A 17 -2.68 -26.66 -2.28
N GLY A 18 -1.53 -26.05 -1.97
CA GLY A 18 -0.94 -26.10 -0.62
C GLY A 18 -0.32 -24.79 -0.16
N SER A 19 -1.02 -23.66 -0.30
CA SER A 19 -0.66 -22.45 0.46
C SER A 19 -1.88 -21.56 0.70
N CYS A 20 -2.82 -22.09 1.48
CA CYS A 20 -3.80 -21.29 2.21
C CYS A 20 -3.84 -21.80 3.65
N ALA A 21 -2.68 -21.96 4.28
CA ALA A 21 -2.63 -22.06 5.73
C ALA A 21 -2.75 -20.63 6.27
N GLY A 22 -3.93 -20.02 6.07
CA GLY A 22 -4.33 -18.92 6.94
C GLY A 22 -4.37 -19.49 8.34
N GLU A 23 -3.61 -18.90 9.26
CA GLU A 23 -3.66 -19.27 10.66
C GLU A 23 -5.11 -19.13 11.16
N ASP A 24 -5.65 -20.16 11.82
CA ASP A 24 -7.00 -20.09 12.38
C ASP A 24 -7.00 -19.11 13.54
N ARG A 25 -7.38 -17.86 13.24
CA ARG A 25 -7.55 -16.77 14.21
C ARG A 25 -9.02 -16.47 14.49
N SER A 26 -9.91 -17.43 14.23
CA SER A 26 -11.37 -17.27 14.38
C SER A 26 -11.82 -16.89 15.79
N GLY A 27 -11.00 -17.17 16.81
CA GLY A 27 -11.26 -16.81 18.20
C GLY A 27 -10.72 -15.45 18.65
N GLU A 28 -9.91 -14.76 17.83
CA GLU A 28 -9.31 -13.50 18.20
C GLU A 28 -10.11 -12.31 17.64
N GLN A 29 -10.20 -11.23 18.42
CA GLN A 29 -10.88 -10.03 17.96
C GLN A 29 -10.08 -9.37 16.82
N PRO A 30 -10.71 -9.06 15.67
CA PRO A 30 -10.06 -8.30 14.62
C PRO A 30 -10.17 -6.80 14.89
N PHE A 31 -9.17 -6.04 14.47
CA PHE A 31 -9.11 -4.59 14.62
C PHE A 31 -8.77 -3.92 13.29
N ALA A 32 -9.18 -2.66 13.13
CA ALA A 32 -8.70 -1.81 12.04
C ALA A 32 -7.16 -1.72 12.10
N PRO A 33 -6.49 -1.50 10.96
CA PRO A 33 -5.03 -1.47 10.92
C PRO A 33 -4.49 -0.25 11.68
N THR A 34 -3.23 -0.29 12.09
CA THR A 34 -2.47 0.88 12.55
C THR A 34 -1.44 1.25 11.50
N VAL A 35 -1.33 2.54 11.19
CA VAL A 35 -0.50 3.03 10.07
C VAL A 35 0.20 4.34 10.44
N GLU A 36 1.39 4.53 9.89
CA GLU A 36 2.23 5.72 10.07
C GLU A 36 2.61 6.30 8.69
N THR A 37 2.62 7.63 8.59
CA THR A 37 3.28 8.35 7.49
C THR A 37 4.75 8.50 7.86
N VAL A 38 5.64 7.76 7.22
CA VAL A 38 7.05 7.67 7.61
C VAL A 38 7.85 8.85 7.07
N SER A 39 7.74 9.10 5.76
CA SER A 39 8.47 10.18 5.11
C SER A 39 7.74 10.73 3.89
N VAL A 40 8.04 11.97 3.54
CA VAL A 40 7.56 12.65 2.33
C VAL A 40 8.73 13.38 1.71
N THR A 41 9.13 12.96 0.50
CA THR A 41 10.33 13.47 -0.18
C THR A 41 9.95 14.08 -1.53
N PRO A 42 9.96 15.42 -1.66
CA PRO A 42 9.80 16.08 -2.95
C PRO A 42 11.02 15.87 -3.86
N HIS A 43 10.77 15.63 -5.14
CA HIS A 43 11.78 15.55 -6.19
C HIS A 43 11.53 16.64 -7.24
N ASN A 44 12.27 17.74 -7.14
CA ASN A 44 12.11 18.89 -8.03
C ASN A 44 12.44 18.51 -9.49
N ILE A 45 11.65 19.05 -10.41
CA ILE A 45 11.82 18.89 -11.85
C ILE A 45 12.67 20.06 -12.34
N GLU A 46 13.85 19.74 -12.90
CA GLU A 46 14.81 20.74 -13.36
C GLU A 46 14.18 21.74 -14.34
N GLY A 47 14.37 23.03 -14.07
CA GLY A 47 13.85 24.13 -14.91
C GLY A 47 12.38 24.48 -14.65
N THR A 48 11.77 23.97 -13.59
CA THR A 48 10.38 24.28 -13.20
C THR A 48 10.24 24.43 -11.68
N ASP A 49 9.19 25.14 -11.24
CA ASP A 49 8.80 25.25 -9.84
C ASP A 49 7.81 24.11 -9.49
N SER A 50 8.20 22.87 -9.80
CA SER A 50 7.32 21.70 -9.68
C SER A 50 8.09 20.46 -9.26
N ALA A 51 7.43 19.53 -8.60
CA ALA A 51 8.03 18.29 -8.13
C ALA A 51 7.06 17.12 -8.26
N VAL A 52 7.59 15.90 -8.36
CA VAL A 52 6.83 14.69 -7.97
C VAL A 52 7.34 14.23 -6.61
N VAL A 53 6.43 13.78 -5.76
CA VAL A 53 6.72 13.53 -4.35
C VAL A 53 6.63 12.04 -4.10
N THR A 54 7.67 11.47 -3.50
CA THR A 54 7.66 10.09 -3.01
C THR A 54 7.20 10.09 -1.55
N MET A 55 6.18 9.30 -1.24
CA MET A 55 5.61 9.13 0.09
C MET A 55 5.85 7.71 0.59
N GLU A 56 6.27 7.58 1.84
CA GLU A 56 6.60 6.33 2.51
C GLU A 56 5.69 6.11 3.72
N GLY A 57 5.16 4.90 3.86
CA GLY A 57 4.13 4.58 4.83
C GLY A 57 4.31 3.18 5.40
N LEU A 58 3.95 3.01 6.67
CA LEU A 58 4.16 1.76 7.39
C LEU A 58 2.88 1.34 8.11
N VAL A 59 2.33 0.18 7.75
CA VAL A 59 1.33 -0.53 8.54
C VAL A 59 2.03 -1.25 9.69
N THR A 60 1.84 -0.76 10.92
CA THR A 60 2.47 -1.34 12.12
C THR A 60 1.71 -2.55 12.65
N ALA A 61 0.40 -2.65 12.37
CA ALA A 61 -0.40 -3.82 12.68
C ALA A 61 -1.67 -3.91 11.80
N SER A 62 -2.11 -5.13 11.50
CA SER A 62 -3.47 -5.42 11.01
C SER A 62 -3.98 -6.70 11.71
N PRO A 63 -4.40 -6.60 12.99
CA PRO A 63 -4.69 -7.78 13.80
C PRO A 63 -5.91 -8.53 13.26
N ASN A 64 -5.71 -9.81 12.94
CA ASN A 64 -6.76 -10.79 12.61
C ASN A 64 -7.66 -10.39 11.43
N SER A 65 -7.13 -9.55 10.54
CA SER A 65 -7.78 -9.18 9.29
C SER A 65 -6.71 -8.81 8.27
N ASP A 66 -6.79 -9.39 7.08
CA ASP A 66 -5.84 -9.12 6.00
C ASP A 66 -5.97 -7.69 5.49
N LEU A 67 -4.84 -7.10 5.10
CA LEU A 67 -4.80 -5.79 4.49
C LEU A 67 -5.49 -5.83 3.12
N LEU A 68 -6.42 -4.90 2.89
CA LEU A 68 -7.21 -4.79 1.66
C LEU A 68 -6.82 -3.57 0.81
N ALA A 69 -6.30 -2.51 1.42
CA ALA A 69 -5.77 -1.33 0.73
C ALA A 69 -4.75 -0.60 1.61
N CYS A 70 -3.76 0.03 0.99
CA CYS A 70 -2.92 1.06 1.60
C CYS A 70 -2.57 2.13 0.56
N GLY A 71 -2.15 3.30 1.03
CA GLY A 71 -1.86 4.43 0.15
C GLY A 71 -1.77 5.73 0.93
N PHE A 72 -1.94 6.85 0.23
CA PHE A 72 -1.86 8.19 0.80
C PHE A 72 -2.99 9.06 0.29
N ASN A 73 -3.54 9.88 1.18
CA ASN A 73 -4.27 11.08 0.81
C ASN A 73 -3.30 12.26 0.88
N TYR A 74 -3.30 13.10 -0.15
CA TYR A 74 -2.42 14.26 -0.21
C TYR A 74 -3.10 15.43 -0.91
N GLY A 75 -2.58 16.63 -0.71
CA GLY A 75 -3.18 17.81 -1.30
C GLY A 75 -2.85 19.09 -0.56
N ASN A 76 -3.69 20.10 -0.74
CA ASN A 76 -3.60 21.40 -0.08
C ASN A 76 -5.02 21.95 0.16
N ASP A 77 -5.17 23.22 0.50
CA ASP A 77 -6.48 23.84 0.80
C ASP A 77 -7.49 23.73 -0.35
N THR A 78 -7.02 23.60 -1.59
CA THR A 78 -7.85 23.59 -2.82
C THR A 78 -7.84 22.24 -3.55
N LEU A 79 -6.89 21.37 -3.24
CA LEU A 79 -6.64 20.11 -3.91
C LEU A 79 -6.72 18.97 -2.91
N SER A 80 -7.47 17.91 -3.24
CA SER A 80 -7.50 16.68 -2.47
C SER A 80 -7.42 15.49 -3.42
N LEU A 81 -6.34 14.73 -3.29
CA LEU A 81 -6.00 13.59 -4.13
C LEU A 81 -5.66 12.38 -3.26
N SER A 82 -5.64 11.21 -3.89
CA SER A 82 -5.22 9.95 -3.28
C SER A 82 -4.30 9.18 -4.22
N ALA A 83 -3.29 8.50 -3.67
CA ALA A 83 -2.45 7.55 -4.38
C ALA A 83 -2.52 6.19 -3.69
N GLU A 84 -2.94 5.17 -4.41
CA GLU A 84 -2.91 3.78 -3.94
C GLU A 84 -1.49 3.23 -4.02
N ALA A 85 -1.12 2.41 -3.04
CA ALA A 85 0.17 1.73 -3.00
C ALA A 85 -0.02 0.21 -3.11
N GLU A 86 1.08 -0.50 -3.36
CA GLU A 86 1.09 -1.95 -3.34
C GLU A 86 0.82 -2.48 -1.91
N LEU A 87 0.05 -3.57 -1.80
CA LEU A 87 -0.34 -4.17 -0.50
C LEU A 87 0.84 -4.80 0.22
N GLN A 88 1.57 -3.96 0.96
CA GLN A 88 2.73 -4.35 1.75
C GLN A 88 2.70 -3.60 3.08
N ALA A 89 3.32 -4.19 4.12
CA ALA A 89 3.41 -3.53 5.41
C ALA A 89 4.18 -2.21 5.30
N HIS A 90 5.30 -2.23 4.59
CA HIS A 90 6.04 -1.03 4.21
C HIS A 90 5.71 -0.71 2.75
N PHE A 91 5.14 0.46 2.47
CA PHE A 91 4.60 0.80 1.16
C PHE A 91 4.99 2.22 0.73
N PHE A 92 4.99 2.42 -0.58
CA PHE A 92 5.40 3.66 -1.23
C PHE A 92 4.37 4.07 -2.27
N ALA A 93 4.17 5.38 -2.43
CA ALA A 93 3.42 5.93 -3.56
C ALA A 93 4.08 7.20 -4.06
N GLN A 94 3.81 7.54 -5.32
CA GLN A 94 4.24 8.80 -5.93
C GLN A 94 3.03 9.63 -6.31
N THR A 95 3.16 10.94 -6.17
CA THR A 95 2.17 11.90 -6.67
C THR A 95 2.32 12.08 -8.18
N ASP A 96 1.28 12.62 -8.82
CA ASP A 96 1.46 13.34 -10.06
C ASP A 96 2.34 14.59 -9.83
N THR A 97 2.73 15.28 -10.90
CA THR A 97 3.47 16.54 -10.78
C THR A 97 2.65 17.60 -10.05
N LEU A 98 3.22 18.13 -8.96
CA LEU A 98 2.66 19.19 -8.16
C LEU A 98 3.45 20.48 -8.40
N ALA A 99 2.75 21.60 -8.55
CA ALA A 99 3.37 22.91 -8.61
C ALA A 99 3.83 23.39 -7.23
N ALA A 100 4.67 24.43 -7.19
CA ALA A 100 5.12 25.06 -5.97
C ALA A 100 3.95 25.43 -5.04
N GLY A 101 4.17 25.22 -3.74
CA GLY A 101 3.14 25.41 -2.73
C GLY A 101 3.34 24.53 -1.51
N THR A 102 2.46 24.71 -0.52
CA THR A 102 2.43 23.93 0.71
C THR A 102 1.36 22.85 0.61
N TYR A 103 1.75 21.63 0.94
CA TYR A 103 0.91 20.44 0.82
C TYR A 103 0.96 19.61 2.09
N PHE A 104 -0.01 18.71 2.22
CA PHE A 104 -0.04 17.67 3.22
C PHE A 104 -0.04 16.29 2.56
N ALA A 105 0.42 15.29 3.31
CA ALA A 105 0.23 13.87 3.01
C ALA A 105 -0.14 13.10 4.28
N VAL A 106 -1.02 12.11 4.12
CA VAL A 106 -1.55 11.26 5.17
C VAL A 106 -1.61 9.83 4.66
N ALA A 107 -0.81 8.93 5.20
CA ALA A 107 -0.90 7.51 4.91
C ALA A 107 -2.24 6.94 5.38
N TYR A 108 -2.79 5.96 4.65
CA TYR A 108 -3.95 5.20 5.08
C TYR A 108 -3.74 3.70 4.88
N ALA A 109 -4.44 2.91 5.69
CA ALA A 109 -4.51 1.47 5.58
C ALA A 109 -5.94 1.00 5.83
N LYS A 110 -6.39 -0.02 5.11
CA LYS A 110 -7.73 -0.60 5.21
C LYS A 110 -7.66 -2.11 5.32
N ASN A 111 -8.46 -2.69 6.20
CA ASN A 111 -8.73 -4.12 6.25
C ASN A 111 -10.25 -4.39 6.29
N GLY A 112 -10.64 -5.62 6.61
CA GLY A 112 -12.06 -6.02 6.70
C GLY A 112 -12.86 -5.34 7.83
N ILE A 113 -12.18 -4.69 8.77
CA ILE A 113 -12.80 -4.02 9.92
C ILE A 113 -12.97 -2.52 9.68
N GLY A 114 -12.00 -1.87 9.04
CA GLY A 114 -12.09 -0.45 8.76
C GLY A 114 -10.86 0.13 8.09
N THR A 115 -10.87 1.45 7.96
CA THR A 115 -9.77 2.26 7.44
C THR A 115 -9.21 3.13 8.56
N THR A 116 -7.89 3.16 8.68
CA THR A 116 -7.17 4.06 9.58
C THR A 116 -6.33 5.02 8.75
N TYR A 117 -6.21 6.25 9.24
CA TYR A 117 -5.37 7.31 8.68
C TYR A 117 -4.28 7.65 9.68
N ALA A 118 -3.06 7.84 9.20
CA ALA A 118 -1.91 8.23 10.00
C ALA A 118 -1.94 9.72 10.35
N ASP A 119 -0.92 10.16 11.07
CA ASP A 119 -0.65 11.58 11.27
C ASP A 119 -0.33 12.30 9.95
N THR A 120 -0.67 13.59 9.91
CA THR A 120 -0.44 14.45 8.75
C THR A 120 0.99 14.96 8.72
N LEU A 121 1.68 14.75 7.61
CA LEU A 121 2.96 15.40 7.33
C LEU A 121 2.75 16.55 6.34
N TRP A 122 3.28 17.71 6.69
CA TRP A 122 3.28 18.91 5.84
C TRP A 122 4.63 19.08 5.16
N PHE A 123 4.61 19.52 3.91
CA PHE A 123 5.80 19.77 3.10
C PHE A 123 5.58 20.91 2.12
N THR A 124 6.66 21.46 1.58
CA THR A 124 6.64 22.55 0.60
C THR A 124 7.40 22.12 -0.65
N ILE A 125 6.90 22.57 -1.80
CA ILE A 125 7.59 22.54 -3.08
C ILE A 125 7.96 23.98 -3.43
N GLU A 126 9.24 24.21 -3.73
CA GLU A 126 9.82 25.51 -4.11
C GLU A 126 10.33 25.47 -5.54
#